data_AF-A0A0F8X4C9-F1
#
_entry.id   AF-A0A0F8X4C9-F1
#
_cell.length_a   1.000
_cell.length_b   1.000
_cell.length_c   1.000
_cell.angle_alpha   90.00
_cell.angle_beta   90.00
_cell.angle_gamma   90.00
#
_symmetry.space_group_name_H-M   'P 1'
#
loop_
_entity.id
_entity.type
_entity.pdbx_description
1 polymer ?
#
loop_
_entity_poly.entity_id
_entity_poly.type
_entity_poly.pdbx_seq_one_letter_code
_entity_poly.pdbx_strand_id
1 'polypeptide(L)'
;MTATYTNQPGTVNVDTVRHLIHDKNVTTSTDALLSDEEIQFHIDTEPHIYLAAAEAAIAVASKYGGAETVKEVGDLRREFGTGGRVAQYHDIATRLRANAGRTAVAFAGGLSEAEKTTGRQDTDRVDPAFVRDQMDHSGTDSDDFFDNT
;
A
#
# COMPACT_ATOMS: atom_id res chain seq x y z
N MET A 1 -1.31 21.16 -20.90
CA MET A 1 -0.40 20.52 -19.94
C MET A 1 -0.13 21.52 -18.84
N THR A 2 -0.74 21.30 -17.69
CA THR A 2 -0.44 22.05 -16.47
C THR A 2 0.41 21.18 -15.56
N ALA A 3 1.27 21.80 -14.77
CA ALA A 3 1.98 21.09 -13.72
C ALA A 3 2.11 22.04 -12.53
N THR A 4 1.58 21.62 -11.39
CA THR A 4 1.50 22.44 -10.19
C THR A 4 1.97 21.62 -9.00
N TYR A 5 2.75 22.25 -8.12
CA TYR A 5 3.08 21.68 -6.82
C TYR A 5 2.79 22.71 -5.72
N THR A 6 1.75 22.47 -4.92
CA THR A 6 1.31 23.42 -3.89
C THR A 6 2.01 23.25 -2.55
N ASN A 7 2.98 22.33 -2.46
CA ASN A 7 3.68 21.93 -1.23
C ASN A 7 2.75 21.37 -0.15
N GLN A 8 1.64 20.72 -0.51
CA GLN A 8 0.69 20.12 0.44
C GLN A 8 0.54 18.60 0.25
N PRO A 9 1.62 17.81 0.37
CA PRO A 9 1.52 16.35 0.33
C PRO A 9 0.67 15.86 1.52
N GLY A 10 -0.26 14.95 1.25
CA GLY A 10 -1.22 14.41 2.21
C GLY A 10 -2.58 15.11 2.24
N THR A 11 -2.71 16.30 1.66
CA THR A 11 -4.01 16.99 1.47
C THR A 11 -4.43 16.96 0.01
N VAL A 12 -3.49 17.19 -0.91
CA VAL A 12 -3.72 17.09 -2.35
C VAL A 12 -3.08 15.81 -2.87
N ASN A 13 -3.87 14.95 -3.52
CA ASN A 13 -3.40 13.64 -3.99
C ASN A 13 -2.32 13.79 -5.08
N VAL A 14 -2.49 14.74 -5.99
CA VAL A 14 -1.51 15.06 -7.04
C VAL A 14 -0.16 15.48 -6.44
N ASP A 15 -0.17 16.38 -5.45
CA ASP A 15 1.05 16.78 -4.73
C ASP A 15 1.71 15.60 -4.00
N THR A 16 0.89 14.67 -3.48
CA THR A 16 1.39 13.48 -2.80
C THR A 16 2.13 12.57 -3.78
N VAL A 17 1.56 12.31 -4.95
CA VAL A 17 2.23 11.52 -6.00
C VAL A 17 3.51 12.21 -6.47
N ARG A 18 3.46 13.52 -6.78
CA ARG A 18 4.65 14.32 -7.16
C ARG A 18 5.75 14.25 -6.10
N HIS A 19 5.38 14.34 -4.82
CA HIS A 19 6.32 14.23 -3.71
C HIS A 19 6.99 12.85 -3.67
N LEU A 20 6.21 11.77 -3.86
CA LEU A 20 6.70 10.39 -3.80
C LEU A 20 7.63 10.02 -4.95
N ILE A 21 7.36 10.53 -6.16
CA ILE A 21 8.22 10.33 -7.34
C ILE A 21 9.40 11.31 -7.39
N HIS A 22 9.54 12.17 -6.37
CA HIS A 22 10.58 13.21 -6.29
C HIS A 22 10.48 14.33 -7.36
N ASP A 23 9.32 14.51 -7.99
CA ASP A 23 9.02 15.56 -8.97
C ASP A 23 8.44 16.82 -8.29
N LYS A 24 9.19 17.38 -7.33
CA LYS A 24 8.76 18.53 -6.51
C LYS A 24 9.21 19.87 -7.09
N ASN A 25 10.20 19.85 -7.97
CA ASN A 25 10.80 21.06 -8.53
C ASN A 25 10.03 21.50 -9.79
N VAL A 26 8.72 21.70 -9.64
CA VAL A 26 7.87 22.21 -10.71
C VAL A 26 7.83 23.72 -10.59
N THR A 27 8.79 24.39 -11.23
CA THR A 27 8.81 25.86 -11.33
C THR A 27 8.06 26.34 -12.59
N THR A 28 8.13 25.56 -13.66
CA THR A 28 7.36 25.75 -14.90
C THR A 28 6.80 24.43 -15.42
N SER A 29 5.76 24.46 -16.29
CA SER A 29 5.14 23.22 -16.80
C SER A 29 6.07 22.37 -17.67
N THR A 30 7.20 22.94 -18.12
CA THR A 30 8.24 22.26 -18.89
C THR A 30 9.26 21.53 -18.01
N ASP A 31 9.37 21.90 -16.74
CA ASP A 31 10.28 21.25 -15.79
C ASP A 31 9.69 19.95 -15.23
N ALA A 32 8.37 19.84 -15.24
CA ALA A 32 7.65 18.70 -14.72
C ALA A 32 7.92 17.43 -15.54
N LEU A 33 8.12 16.32 -14.83
CA LEU A 33 8.35 15.02 -15.47
C LEU A 33 7.07 14.47 -16.09
N LEU A 34 5.96 14.68 -15.37
CA LEU A 34 4.59 14.37 -15.76
C LEU A 34 3.69 15.60 -15.54
N SER A 35 2.68 15.74 -16.39
CA SER A 35 1.61 16.72 -16.24
C SER A 35 0.65 16.35 -15.11
N ASP A 36 -0.10 17.34 -14.60
CA ASP A 36 -1.12 17.10 -13.57
C ASP A 36 -2.19 16.12 -14.07
N GLU A 37 -2.55 16.20 -15.35
CA GLU A 37 -3.54 15.33 -15.97
C GLU A 37 -3.07 13.86 -16.05
N GLU A 38 -1.79 13.62 -16.35
CA GLU A 38 -1.21 12.26 -16.34
C GLU A 38 -1.16 11.67 -14.93
N ILE A 39 -0.82 12.49 -13.93
CA ILE A 39 -0.82 12.05 -12.53
C ILE A 39 -2.24 11.74 -12.07
N GLN A 40 -3.22 12.56 -12.45
CA GLN A 40 -4.62 12.31 -12.12
C GLN A 40 -5.11 11.00 -12.73
N PHE A 41 -4.73 10.69 -13.98
CA PHE A 41 -5.06 9.41 -14.61
C PHE A 41 -4.58 8.20 -13.77
N HIS A 42 -3.35 8.24 -13.23
CA HIS A 42 -2.85 7.16 -12.38
C HIS A 42 -3.58 7.08 -11.04
N ILE A 43 -3.97 8.22 -10.46
CA ILE A 43 -4.76 8.27 -9.22
C ILE A 43 -6.15 7.67 -9.44
N ASP A 44 -6.77 7.93 -10.59
CA ASP A 44 -8.11 7.42 -10.91
C ASP A 44 -8.10 5.93 -11.27
N THR A 45 -6.97 5.42 -11.78
CA THR A 45 -6.82 4.02 -12.20
C THR A 45 -6.48 3.10 -11.03
N GLU A 46 -5.68 3.57 -10.07
CA GLU A 46 -5.16 2.73 -8.99
C GLU A 46 -5.92 2.94 -7.67
N PRO A 47 -6.24 1.88 -6.92
CA PRO A 47 -7.01 1.98 -5.68
C PRO A 47 -6.21 2.59 -4.52
N HIS A 48 -4.87 2.68 -4.65
CA HIS A 48 -3.99 3.16 -3.60
C HIS A 48 -2.99 4.18 -4.14
N ILE A 49 -2.80 5.30 -3.42
CA ILE A 49 -1.90 6.38 -3.85
C ILE A 49 -0.43 5.97 -4.04
N TYR A 50 0.11 5.04 -3.22
CA TYR A 50 1.42 4.44 -3.43
C TYR A 50 1.51 3.58 -4.70
N LEU A 51 0.43 2.91 -5.11
CA LEU A 51 0.40 2.17 -6.39
C LEU A 51 0.34 3.16 -7.57
N ALA A 52 -0.51 4.18 -7.49
CA ALA A 52 -0.54 5.28 -8.46
C ALA A 52 0.85 5.92 -8.65
N ALA A 53 1.55 6.18 -7.54
CA ALA A 53 2.90 6.73 -7.56
C ALA A 53 3.95 5.76 -8.12
N ALA A 54 3.78 4.44 -7.92
CA ALA A 54 4.67 3.44 -8.49
C ALA A 54 4.54 3.36 -10.02
N GLU A 55 3.31 3.38 -10.54
CA GLU A 55 3.05 3.41 -11.98
C GLU A 55 3.50 4.73 -12.62
N ALA A 56 3.26 5.86 -11.95
CA ALA A 56 3.78 7.16 -12.38
C ALA A 56 5.33 7.16 -12.46
N ALA A 57 6.03 6.55 -11.49
CA ALA A 57 7.48 6.42 -11.53
C ALA A 57 7.97 5.57 -12.72
N ILE A 58 7.22 4.53 -13.10
CA ILE A 58 7.53 3.73 -14.29
C ILE A 58 7.28 4.51 -15.58
N ALA A 59 6.20 5.30 -15.64
CA ALA A 59 5.95 6.18 -16.78
C ALA A 59 7.12 7.15 -16.98
N VAL A 60 7.65 7.73 -15.89
CA VAL A 60 8.85 8.58 -15.92
C VAL A 60 10.09 7.79 -16.38
N ALA A 61 10.30 6.58 -15.86
CA ALA A 61 11.41 5.72 -16.29
C ALA A 61 11.35 5.43 -17.81
N SER A 62 10.16 5.16 -18.35
CA SER A 62 9.96 4.87 -19.77
C SER A 62 10.33 6.07 -20.67
N LYS A 63 10.05 7.30 -20.22
CA LYS A 63 10.44 8.54 -20.89
C LYS A 63 11.97 8.68 -20.99
N TYR A 64 12.70 8.25 -19.96
CA TYR A 64 14.16 8.26 -19.96
C TYR A 64 14.78 7.09 -20.73
N GLY A 65 14.15 5.91 -20.70
CA GLY A 65 14.59 4.73 -21.46
C GLY A 65 14.44 4.91 -22.97
N GLY A 66 13.40 5.60 -23.43
CA GLY A 66 13.22 5.96 -24.85
C GLY A 66 14.19 7.04 -25.36
N ALA A 67 14.86 7.77 -24.44
CA ALA A 67 15.78 8.87 -24.76
C ALA A 67 17.25 8.41 -24.85
N GLU A 68 17.53 7.10 -24.88
CA GLU A 68 18.88 6.55 -25.01
C GLU A 68 19.47 6.79 -26.40
N THR A 69 19.95 8.01 -26.63
CA THR A 69 20.98 8.28 -27.65
C THR A 69 22.29 8.47 -26.89
N VAL A 70 23.04 7.38 -26.69
CA VAL A 70 24.38 7.43 -26.08
C VAL A 70 25.31 8.21 -27.03
N LYS A 71 25.50 9.51 -26.78
CA LYS A 71 26.48 10.34 -27.48
C LYS A 71 27.82 10.21 -26.77
N GLU A 72 28.65 9.29 -27.26
CA GLU A 72 30.01 9.09 -26.78
C GLU A 72 30.91 10.20 -27.36
N VAL A 73 31.42 11.11 -26.52
CA VAL A 73 32.39 12.15 -26.89
C VAL A 73 33.65 11.96 -26.06
N GLY A 74 34.57 11.11 -26.55
CA GLY A 74 35.91 10.91 -25.99
C GLY A 74 35.97 10.35 -24.55
N ASP A 75 37.18 10.39 -23.97
CA ASP A 75 37.57 9.76 -22.68
C ASP A 75 36.93 10.40 -21.43
N LEU A 76 35.99 11.33 -21.61
CA LEU A 76 35.14 11.84 -20.53
C LEU A 76 33.91 10.94 -20.44
N ARG A 77 34.07 9.77 -19.80
CA ARG A 77 32.95 8.97 -19.27
C ARG A 77 32.27 9.78 -18.17
N ARG A 78 31.42 10.72 -18.58
CA ARG A 78 30.41 11.31 -17.73
C ARG A 78 29.41 10.19 -17.44
N GLU A 79 29.50 9.57 -16.26
CA GLU A 79 28.47 8.71 -15.67
C GLU A 79 27.15 9.47 -15.37
N PHE A 80 26.84 10.52 -16.13
CA PHE A 80 25.54 11.16 -16.22
C PHE A 80 24.64 10.39 -17.22
N GLY A 81 24.85 9.07 -17.34
CA GLY A 81 24.06 8.22 -18.20
C GLY A 81 22.62 8.20 -17.72
N THR A 82 21.69 8.48 -18.62
CA THR A 82 20.23 8.35 -18.44
C THR A 82 19.83 7.00 -17.82
N GLY A 83 20.62 5.95 -18.03
CA GLY A 83 20.45 4.64 -17.38
C GLY A 83 20.44 4.68 -15.85
N GLY A 84 21.21 5.57 -15.21
CA GLY A 84 21.17 5.75 -13.75
C GLY A 84 19.83 6.32 -13.26
N ARG A 85 19.19 7.17 -14.06
CA ARG A 85 17.85 7.71 -13.76
C ARG A 85 16.78 6.64 -13.93
N VAL A 86 16.86 5.84 -14.99
CA VAL A 86 15.94 4.71 -15.21
C VAL A 86 16.00 3.73 -14.03
N ALA A 87 17.20 3.31 -13.62
CA ALA A 87 17.38 2.43 -12.45
C ALA A 87 16.81 3.05 -11.16
N GLN A 88 17.06 4.34 -10.91
CA GLN A 88 16.54 5.06 -9.76
C GLN A 88 15.00 5.03 -9.69
N TYR A 89 14.30 5.28 -10.81
CA TYR A 89 12.85 5.26 -10.84
C TYR A 89 12.26 3.85 -10.70
N HIS A 90 12.95 2.82 -11.21
CA HIS A 90 12.58 1.42 -10.95
C HIS A 90 12.71 1.04 -9.47
N ASP A 91 13.76 1.50 -8.79
CA ASP A 91 13.93 1.29 -7.35
C ASP A 91 12.85 2.01 -6.54
N ILE A 92 12.52 3.25 -6.89
CA ILE A 92 11.42 4.02 -6.29
C ILE A 92 10.10 3.26 -6.45
N ALA A 93 9.77 2.80 -7.66
CA ALA A 93 8.56 2.04 -7.93
C ALA A 93 8.48 0.75 -7.09
N THR A 94 9.59 0.02 -6.98
CA THR A 94 9.68 -1.20 -6.16
C THR A 94 9.41 -0.91 -4.69
N ARG A 95 9.99 0.15 -4.14
CA ARG A 95 9.76 0.58 -2.76
C ARG A 95 8.31 1.00 -2.51
N LEU A 96 7.71 1.73 -3.45
CA LEU A 96 6.32 2.19 -3.34
C LEU A 96 5.33 1.03 -3.37
N ARG A 97 5.54 0.02 -4.22
CA ARG A 97 4.74 -1.21 -4.21
C ARG A 97 4.86 -1.99 -2.91
N ALA A 98 6.07 -2.10 -2.36
CA ALA A 98 6.26 -2.72 -1.06
C ALA A 98 5.50 -1.98 0.06
N ASN A 99 5.45 -0.64 0.01
CA ASN A 99 4.68 0.16 0.96
C ASN A 99 3.17 0.00 0.80
N ALA A 100 2.67 -0.14 -0.43
CA ALA A 100 1.27 -0.47 -0.67
C ALA A 100 0.91 -1.84 -0.05
N GLY A 101 1.78 -2.85 -0.23
CA GLY A 101 1.60 -4.18 0.35
C GLY A 101 1.65 -4.22 1.89
N ARG A 102 2.44 -3.35 2.53
CA ARG A 102 2.44 -3.20 4.01
C ARG A 102 1.13 -2.69 4.57
N THR A 103 0.35 -1.98 3.76
CA THR A 103 -0.97 -1.45 4.14
C THR A 103 -2.08 -2.50 3.97
N ALA A 104 -1.81 -3.60 3.25
CA ALA A 104 -2.68 -4.76 3.22
C ALA A 104 -2.56 -5.51 4.55
N VAL A 105 -3.37 -5.09 5.53
CA VAL A 105 -3.56 -5.83 6.78
C VAL A 105 -4.10 -7.21 6.40
N ALA A 106 -3.37 -8.27 6.76
CA ALA A 106 -3.89 -9.63 6.64
C ALA A 106 -5.21 -9.70 7.42
N PHE A 107 -6.32 -9.91 6.71
CA PHE A 107 -7.62 -10.11 7.34
C PHE A 107 -7.59 -11.45 8.07
N ALA A 108 -7.35 -11.40 9.37
CA ALA A 108 -7.38 -12.57 10.23
C ALA A 108 -8.69 -12.55 11.01
N GLY A 109 -9.72 -13.16 10.42
CA GLY A 109 -11.04 -13.24 11.03
C GLY A 109 -10.96 -13.81 12.45
N GLY A 110 -11.41 -13.05 13.44
CA GLY A 110 -11.45 -13.47 14.84
C GLY A 110 -10.39 -12.86 15.77
N LEU A 111 -9.53 -11.96 15.29
CA LEU A 111 -8.58 -11.23 16.15
C LEU A 111 -9.18 -9.99 16.82
N SER A 112 -10.22 -9.40 16.25
CA SER A 112 -10.88 -8.20 16.81
C SER A 112 -12.08 -8.58 17.70
N GLU A 113 -12.08 -8.11 18.95
CA GLU A 113 -13.23 -8.27 19.86
C GLU A 113 -14.51 -7.61 19.33
N ALA A 114 -14.36 -6.54 18.54
CA ALA A 114 -15.47 -5.85 17.88
C ALA A 114 -16.14 -6.75 16.84
N GLU A 115 -15.37 -7.39 15.96
CA GLU A 115 -15.91 -8.38 15.00
C GLU A 115 -16.48 -9.62 15.67
N LYS A 116 -15.86 -10.08 16.76
CA LYS A 116 -16.41 -11.18 17.57
C LYS A 116 -17.77 -10.84 18.17
N THR A 117 -18.03 -9.55 18.40
CA THR A 117 -19.30 -9.04 18.91
C THR A 117 -20.30 -8.84 17.78
N THR A 118 -19.88 -8.26 16.65
CA THR A 118 -20.71 -8.12 15.44
C THR A 118 -21.19 -9.48 14.93
N GLY A 119 -20.29 -10.45 14.83
CA GLY A 119 -20.64 -11.82 14.46
C GLY A 119 -21.45 -12.57 15.52
N ARG A 120 -21.55 -12.10 16.76
CA ARG A 120 -22.49 -12.66 17.75
C ARG A 120 -23.89 -12.02 17.65
N GLN A 121 -23.97 -10.83 17.06
CA GLN A 121 -25.23 -10.12 16.82
C GLN A 121 -25.87 -10.48 15.48
N ASP A 122 -25.14 -11.18 14.61
CA ASP A 122 -25.66 -11.69 13.34
C ASP A 122 -26.62 -12.86 13.57
N THR A 123 -27.91 -12.61 13.29
CA THR A 123 -29.01 -13.56 13.51
C THR A 123 -29.04 -14.72 12.52
N ASP A 124 -28.26 -14.65 11.42
CA ASP A 124 -28.14 -15.73 10.42
C ASP A 124 -26.95 -16.67 10.73
N ARG A 125 -26.17 -16.35 11.77
CA ARG A 125 -25.03 -17.17 12.16
C ARG A 125 -25.50 -18.38 12.97
N VAL A 126 -25.11 -19.57 12.51
CA VAL A 126 -25.27 -20.80 13.29
C VAL A 126 -24.47 -20.70 14.58
N ASP A 127 -25.16 -20.76 15.71
CA ASP A 127 -24.55 -20.74 17.03
C ASP A 127 -23.58 -21.93 17.20
N PRO A 128 -22.43 -21.72 17.86
CA PRO A 128 -21.48 -22.79 18.09
C PRO A 128 -22.09 -23.85 19.03
N ALA A 129 -21.91 -25.14 18.69
CA ALA A 129 -22.42 -26.26 19.49
C ALA A 129 -21.82 -26.36 20.90
N PHE A 130 -20.69 -25.68 21.15
CA PHE A 130 -19.97 -25.69 22.42
C PHE A 130 -19.88 -24.28 22.99
N VAL A 131 -20.35 -24.09 24.22
CA VAL A 131 -20.14 -22.86 24.98
C VAL A 131 -19.10 -23.09 26.08
N ARG A 132 -18.40 -22.01 26.45
CA ARG A 132 -17.48 -22.01 27.58
C ARG A 132 -18.28 -22.43 28.83
N ASP A 133 -17.74 -23.37 29.60
CA ASP A 133 -18.31 -23.98 30.82
C ASP A 133 -19.21 -25.22 30.61
N GLN A 134 -19.38 -25.77 29.39
CA GLN A 134 -20.09 -27.05 29.19
C GLN A 134 -19.41 -28.28 29.79
N MET A 135 -18.12 -28.18 30.12
CA MET A 135 -17.34 -29.25 30.77
C MET A 135 -17.02 -28.91 32.23
N ASP A 136 -17.63 -27.85 32.78
CA ASP A 136 -17.49 -27.50 34.19
C ASP A 136 -18.42 -28.40 35.00
N HIS A 137 -17.86 -29.46 35.59
CA HIS A 137 -18.60 -30.29 36.52
C HIS A 137 -18.48 -29.64 37.91
N SER A 138 -19.61 -29.21 38.47
CA SER A 138 -19.65 -28.89 39.89
C SER A 138 -19.40 -30.18 40.66
N GLY A 139 -18.24 -30.29 41.31
CA GLY A 139 -17.89 -31.38 42.21
C GLY A 139 -18.91 -31.52 43.32
N THR A 140 -19.96 -32.31 43.09
CA THR A 140 -20.79 -32.88 44.15
C THR A 140 -20.30 -34.30 44.32
N ASP A 141 -19.23 -34.44 45.11
CA ASP A 141 -18.82 -35.73 45.66
C ASP A 141 -19.90 -36.13 46.70
N SER A 142 -20.99 -36.76 46.24
CA SER A 142 -21.87 -37.51 47.12
C SER A 142 -21.28 -38.91 47.29
N ASP A 143 -20.36 -39.03 48.25
CA ASP A 143 -19.91 -40.31 48.81
C ASP A 143 -21.09 -40.97 49.55
N ASP A 144 -21.99 -41.59 48.79
CA ASP A 144 -23.06 -42.42 49.34
C ASP A 144 -22.45 -43.77 49.77
N PHE A 145 -22.01 -43.80 51.02
CA PHE A 145 -21.65 -44.99 51.79
C PHE A 145 -22.78 -46.04 51.68
N PHE A 146 -22.49 -47.20 51.08
CA PHE A 146 -23.40 -48.34 51.06
C PHE A 146 -23.70 -48.81 52.50
N ASP A 147 -24.93 -48.58 52.97
CA ASP A 147 -25.45 -49.28 54.15
C ASP A 147 -25.96 -50.66 53.74
N ASN A 148 -25.50 -51.67 54.49
CA ASN A 148 -25.66 -53.09 54.24
C ASN A 148 -26.86 -53.60 55.03
N THR A 149 -27.93 -54.02 54.34
CA THR A 149 -29.03 -54.81 54.92
C THR A 149 -29.09 -56.19 54.31
#